data_AF-A0A7J8JLV2-F1
#
_entry.id   AF-A0A7J8JLV2-F1
#
_cell.length_a   1.000
_cell.length_b   1.000
_cell.length_c   1.000
_cell.angle_alpha   90.00
_cell.angle_beta   90.00
_cell.angle_gamma   90.00
#
_symmetry.space_group_name_H-M   'P 1'
#
loop_
_entity.id
_entity.type
_entity.pdbx_description
1 polymer ?
#
loop_
_entity_poly.entity_id
_entity_poly.type
_entity_poly.pdbx_seq_one_letter_code
_entity_poly.pdbx_strand_id
1 'polypeptide(L)'
;MVEDELALLDKSINEFWNKFKSSVSDTSCQMMALRDTYKDINKAFTEKLSVKLKEEERMVQMFLEYKNEISRQNKLIQEKKDKLLKLTIEVKDKKQELEVLAANIQDLKEEYAKKKETISTAKKASEERLKRLQESVDLYKERLGLEIRKIYGDKLQFIFTNIDPKNPESPFMFCLHLNEARDYEGISSSL
;
A
#
# COMPACT_ATOMS: atom_id res chain seq x y z
N MET A 1 0.31 -130.09 -27.20
CA MET A 1 -0.61 -129.28 -26.35
C MET A 1 0.14 -128.39 -25.38
N VAL A 2 1.22 -128.83 -24.72
CA VAL A 2 1.98 -128.00 -23.75
C VAL A 2 2.81 -126.88 -24.40
N GLU A 3 3.37 -127.09 -25.60
CA GLU A 3 4.20 -126.08 -26.29
C GLU A 3 3.40 -124.89 -26.84
N ASP A 4 2.14 -125.11 -27.22
CA ASP A 4 1.26 -124.08 -27.80
C ASP A 4 0.73 -123.14 -26.70
N GLU A 5 0.45 -123.68 -25.50
CA GLU A 5 0.13 -122.91 -24.30
C GLU A 5 1.33 -122.10 -23.80
N LEU A 6 2.56 -122.63 -23.92
CA LEU A 6 3.79 -121.93 -23.57
C LEU A 6 4.05 -120.73 -24.50
N ALA A 7 3.81 -120.90 -25.80
CA ALA A 7 3.93 -119.82 -26.79
C ALA A 7 2.87 -118.72 -26.60
N LEU A 8 1.64 -119.10 -26.24
CA LEU A 8 0.56 -118.18 -25.88
C LEU A 8 0.89 -117.38 -24.60
N LEU A 9 1.48 -118.05 -23.61
CA LEU A 9 1.94 -117.41 -22.38
C LEU A 9 3.07 -116.41 -22.65
N ASP A 10 4.07 -116.79 -23.45
CA ASP A 10 5.19 -115.89 -23.81
C ASP A 10 4.72 -114.66 -24.60
N LYS A 11 3.78 -114.85 -25.53
CA LYS A 11 3.13 -113.73 -26.24
C LYS A 11 2.38 -112.80 -25.27
N SER A 12 1.63 -113.36 -24.32
CA SER A 12 0.89 -112.57 -23.31
C SER A 12 1.84 -111.78 -22.40
N ILE A 13 2.95 -112.40 -21.98
CA ILE A 13 3.98 -111.77 -21.16
C ILE A 13 4.64 -110.62 -21.94
N ASN A 14 4.97 -110.82 -23.22
CA ASN A 14 5.57 -109.78 -24.06
C ASN A 14 4.61 -108.62 -24.33
N GLU A 15 3.33 -108.89 -24.59
CA GLU A 15 2.30 -107.86 -24.75
C GLU A 15 2.08 -107.06 -23.45
N PHE A 16 2.04 -107.73 -22.31
CA PHE A 16 1.96 -107.09 -21.00
C PHE A 16 3.18 -106.19 -20.75
N TRP A 17 4.39 -106.70 -21.00
CA TRP A 17 5.61 -105.92 -20.82
C TRP A 17 5.68 -104.71 -21.73
N ASN A 18 5.26 -104.83 -22.98
CA ASN A 18 5.22 -103.71 -23.91
C ASN A 18 4.20 -102.65 -23.48
N LYS A 19 3.00 -103.05 -23.06
CA LYS A 19 1.97 -102.14 -22.52
C LYS A 19 2.43 -101.46 -21.23
N PHE A 20 3.08 -102.20 -20.34
CA PHE A 20 3.60 -101.65 -19.09
C PHE A 20 4.71 -100.63 -19.37
N LYS A 21 5.68 -100.97 -20.23
CA LYS A 21 6.77 -100.04 -20.61
C LYS A 21 6.24 -98.79 -21.32
N SER A 22 5.30 -98.94 -22.25
CA SER A 22 4.68 -97.79 -22.93
C SER A 22 3.92 -96.91 -21.94
N SER A 23 3.10 -97.50 -21.06
CA SER A 23 2.35 -96.75 -20.05
C SER A 23 3.25 -95.99 -19.08
N VAL A 24 4.35 -96.59 -18.61
CA VAL A 24 5.30 -95.93 -17.71
C VAL A 24 6.05 -94.80 -18.43
N SER A 25 6.46 -95.02 -19.68
CA SER A 25 7.09 -93.99 -20.52
C SER A 25 6.15 -92.81 -20.78
N ASP A 26 4.90 -93.09 -21.15
CA ASP A 26 3.89 -92.05 -21.42
C ASP A 26 3.56 -91.25 -20.16
N THR A 27 3.42 -91.91 -19.01
CA THR A 27 3.20 -91.23 -17.71
C THR A 27 4.38 -90.33 -17.36
N SER A 28 5.61 -90.79 -17.57
CA SER A 28 6.82 -90.00 -17.35
C SER A 28 6.88 -88.77 -18.27
N CYS A 29 6.58 -88.94 -19.56
CA CYS A 29 6.48 -87.84 -20.53
C CYS A 29 5.40 -86.82 -20.14
N GLN A 30 4.22 -87.27 -19.72
CA GLN A 30 3.15 -86.39 -19.25
C GLN A 30 3.54 -85.62 -17.98
N MET A 31 4.23 -86.27 -17.03
CA MET A 31 4.74 -85.59 -15.84
C MET A 31 5.79 -84.53 -16.17
N MET A 32 6.68 -84.80 -17.14
CA MET A 32 7.64 -83.80 -17.61
C MET A 32 6.95 -82.61 -18.28
N ALA A 33 5.96 -82.85 -19.16
CA ALA A 33 5.20 -81.77 -19.79
C ALA A 33 4.40 -80.92 -18.76
N LEU A 34 3.82 -81.56 -17.74
CA LEU A 34 3.13 -80.83 -16.66
C LEU A 34 4.10 -79.98 -15.83
N ARG A 35 5.30 -80.49 -15.57
CA ARG A 35 6.34 -79.73 -14.87
C ARG A 35 6.77 -78.49 -15.66
N ASP A 36 6.99 -78.63 -16.97
CA ASP A 36 7.43 -77.53 -17.82
C ASP A 36 6.33 -76.48 -17.97
N THR A 37 5.08 -76.89 -18.16
CA THR A 37 3.94 -75.96 -18.20
C THR A 37 3.76 -75.21 -16.88
N TYR A 38 3.89 -75.88 -15.74
CA TYR A 38 3.85 -75.23 -14.43
C TYR A 38 5.01 -74.23 -14.23
N LYS A 39 6.21 -74.59 -14.69
CA LYS A 39 7.38 -73.70 -14.65
C LYS A 39 7.16 -72.44 -15.50
N ASP A 40 6.59 -72.58 -16.69
CA ASP A 40 6.30 -71.46 -17.59
C ASP A 40 5.21 -70.56 -17.03
N ILE A 41 4.15 -71.13 -16.44
CA ILE A 41 3.10 -70.36 -15.74
C ILE A 41 3.71 -69.55 -14.59
N ASN A 42 4.55 -70.18 -13.76
CA ASN A 42 5.20 -69.48 -12.64
C ASN A 42 6.14 -68.38 -13.13
N LYS A 43 6.86 -68.60 -14.22
CA LYS A 43 7.73 -67.59 -14.81
C LYS A 43 6.91 -66.40 -15.31
N ALA A 44 5.86 -66.63 -16.09
CA ALA A 44 4.98 -65.59 -16.61
C ALA A 44 4.29 -64.81 -15.48
N PHE A 45 3.87 -65.50 -14.42
CA PHE A 45 3.28 -64.86 -13.24
C PHE A 45 4.29 -63.98 -12.50
N THR A 46 5.53 -64.45 -12.33
CA THR A 46 6.61 -63.68 -11.69
C THR A 46 6.95 -62.42 -12.49
N GLU A 47 7.06 -62.53 -13.82
CA GLU A 47 7.28 -61.38 -14.70
C GLU A 47 6.14 -60.37 -14.61
N LYS A 48 4.89 -60.84 -14.63
CA LYS A 48 3.70 -59.97 -14.49
C LYS A 48 3.68 -59.25 -13.14
N LEU A 49 3.99 -59.93 -12.04
CA LEU A 49 4.10 -59.31 -10.72
C LEU A 49 5.23 -58.28 -10.67
N SER A 50 6.38 -58.58 -11.28
CA SER A 50 7.52 -57.64 -11.32
C SER A 50 7.17 -56.35 -12.05
N VAL A 51 6.46 -56.45 -13.18
CA VAL A 51 5.99 -55.27 -13.92
C VAL A 51 5.00 -54.46 -13.09
N LYS A 52 4.03 -55.12 -12.45
CA LYS A 52 3.03 -54.46 -11.60
C LYS A 52 3.66 -53.75 -10.40
N LEU A 53 4.66 -54.36 -9.77
CA LEU A 53 5.40 -53.73 -8.67
C LEU A 53 6.11 -52.45 -9.13
N LYS A 54 6.78 -52.48 -10.28
CA LYS A 54 7.45 -51.29 -10.84
C LYS A 54 6.47 -50.18 -11.22
N GLU A 55 5.30 -50.54 -11.75
CA GLU A 55 4.21 -49.57 -12.02
C GLU A 55 3.74 -48.90 -10.73
N GLU A 56 3.55 -49.67 -9.66
CA GLU A 56 3.15 -49.16 -8.35
C GLU A 56 4.21 -48.25 -7.73
N GLU A 57 5.48 -48.64 -7.75
CA GLU A 57 6.61 -47.81 -7.29
C GLU A 57 6.64 -46.47 -8.04
N ARG A 58 6.42 -46.49 -9.36
CA ARG A 58 6.35 -45.26 -10.16
C ARG A 58 5.15 -44.40 -9.78
N MET A 59 3.99 -44.99 -9.50
CA MET A 59 2.82 -44.24 -9.04
C MET A 59 3.05 -43.59 -7.68
N VAL A 60 3.69 -44.30 -6.74
CA VAL A 60 4.05 -43.77 -5.42
C VAL A 60 5.01 -42.59 -5.56
N GLN A 61 6.03 -42.72 -6.40
CA GLN A 61 6.98 -41.64 -6.67
C GLN A 61 6.28 -40.39 -7.23
N MET A 62 5.42 -40.57 -8.23
CA MET A 62 4.65 -39.48 -8.83
C MET A 62 3.69 -38.82 -7.82
N PHE A 63 3.06 -39.61 -6.95
CA PHE A 63 2.21 -39.09 -5.88
C PHE A 63 2.99 -38.22 -4.88
N LEU A 64 4.19 -38.64 -4.50
CA LEU A 64 5.07 -37.87 -3.63
C LEU A 64 5.50 -36.55 -4.28
N GLU A 65 5.81 -36.56 -5.57
CA GLU A 65 6.14 -35.36 -6.34
C GLU A 65 4.97 -34.37 -6.36
N TYR A 66 3.75 -34.83 -6.66
CA TYR A 66 2.56 -33.98 -6.62
C TYR A 66 2.27 -33.44 -5.22
N LYS A 67 2.43 -34.26 -4.18
CA LYS A 67 2.25 -33.83 -2.79
C LYS A 67 3.23 -32.71 -2.42
N ASN A 68 4.49 -32.84 -2.83
CA ASN A 68 5.52 -31.83 -2.58
C ASN A 68 5.23 -30.53 -3.34
N GLU A 69 4.80 -30.63 -4.60
CA GLU A 69 4.43 -29.47 -5.40
C GLU A 69 3.21 -28.74 -4.80
N ILE A 70 2.18 -29.46 -4.37
CA ILE A 70 1.02 -28.89 -3.67
C ILE A 70 1.47 -28.16 -2.39
N SER A 71 2.37 -28.76 -1.60
CA SER A 71 2.91 -28.13 -0.40
C SER A 71 3.63 -26.82 -0.71
N ARG A 72 4.45 -26.81 -1.77
CA ARG A 72 5.18 -25.61 -2.24
C ARG A 72 4.22 -24.52 -2.69
N GLN A 73 3.19 -24.87 -3.46
CA GLN A 73 2.17 -23.93 -3.92
C GLN A 73 1.37 -23.35 -2.76
N ASN A 74 0.98 -24.16 -1.78
CA ASN A 74 0.27 -23.70 -0.59
C ASN A 74 1.10 -22.70 0.21
N LYS A 75 2.41 -22.93 0.35
CA LYS A 75 3.31 -21.98 1.00
C LYS A 75 3.35 -20.63 0.25
N LEU A 76 3.47 -20.67 -1.07
CA LEU A 76 3.45 -19.45 -1.90
C LEU A 76 2.12 -18.70 -1.81
N ILE A 77 0.99 -19.42 -1.82
CA ILE A 77 -0.34 -18.84 -1.63
C ILE A 77 -0.41 -18.11 -0.29
N GLN A 78 0.10 -18.74 0.77
CA GLN A 78 0.06 -18.15 2.10
C GLN A 78 0.93 -16.90 2.21
N GLU A 79 2.15 -16.92 1.66
CA GLU A 79 3.01 -15.74 1.58
C GLU A 79 2.35 -14.58 0.81
N LYS A 80 1.65 -14.87 -0.30
CA LYS A 80 0.89 -13.87 -1.06
C LYS A 80 -0.29 -13.33 -0.27
N LYS A 81 -1.02 -14.19 0.45
CA LYS A 81 -2.14 -13.79 1.31
C LYS A 81 -1.68 -12.86 2.42
N ASP A 82 -0.57 -13.15 3.07
CA ASP A 82 -0.01 -12.32 4.14
C ASP A 82 0.45 -10.96 3.62
N LYS A 83 1.08 -10.92 2.44
CA LYS A 83 1.43 -9.66 1.76
C LYS A 83 0.21 -8.83 1.40
N LEU A 84 -0.85 -9.46 0.89
CA LEU A 84 -2.09 -8.80 0.54
C LEU A 84 -2.79 -8.21 1.77
N LEU A 85 -2.76 -8.93 2.90
CA LEU A 85 -3.32 -8.44 4.16
C LEU A 85 -2.57 -7.19 4.64
N LYS A 86 -1.23 -7.19 4.59
CA LYS A 86 -0.42 -6.02 4.95
C LYS A 86 -0.74 -4.81 4.07
N LEU A 87 -0.79 -5.00 2.75
CA LEU A 87 -1.15 -3.94 1.80
C LEU A 87 -2.56 -3.40 2.06
N THR A 88 -3.51 -4.26 2.44
CA THR A 88 -4.89 -3.85 2.74
C THR A 88 -4.94 -2.93 3.96
N ILE A 89 -4.13 -3.23 4.99
CA ILE A 89 -4.01 -2.38 6.18
C ILE A 89 -3.38 -1.04 5.79
N GLU A 90 -2.25 -1.04 5.07
CA GLU A 90 -1.58 0.20 4.64
C GLU A 90 -2.49 1.10 3.79
N VAL A 91 -3.29 0.52 2.89
CA VAL A 91 -4.25 1.28 2.08
C VAL A 91 -5.34 1.89 2.95
N LYS A 92 -5.82 1.17 3.96
CA LYS A 92 -6.84 1.67 4.89
C LYS A 92 -6.29 2.82 5.73
N ASP A 93 -5.07 2.67 6.25
CA ASP A 93 -4.44 3.70 7.08
C ASP A 93 -4.19 4.98 6.27
N LYS A 94 -3.63 4.87 5.06
CA LYS A 94 -3.43 6.01 4.15
C LYS A 94 -4.75 6.69 3.77
N LYS A 95 -5.83 5.93 3.63
CA LYS A 95 -7.16 6.52 3.37
C LYS A 95 -7.63 7.38 4.54
N GLN A 96 -7.44 6.91 5.77
CA GLN A 96 -7.78 7.68 6.97
C GLN A 96 -6.92 8.95 7.10
N GLU A 97 -5.62 8.85 6.84
CA GLU A 97 -4.72 10.02 6.81
C GLU A 97 -5.17 11.06 5.77
N LEU A 98 -5.62 10.61 4.59
CA LEU A 98 -6.12 11.47 3.53
C LEU A 98 -7.40 12.20 3.96
N GLU A 99 -8.33 11.50 4.63
CA GLU A 99 -9.56 12.09 5.17
C GLU A 99 -9.25 13.17 6.22
N VAL A 100 -8.30 12.90 7.14
CA VAL A 100 -7.84 13.88 8.14
C VAL A 100 -7.19 15.09 7.48
N LEU A 101 -6.32 14.87 6.48
CA LEU A 101 -5.66 15.96 5.77
C LEU A 101 -6.66 16.82 5.00
N ALA A 102 -7.66 16.20 4.38
CA ALA A 102 -8.72 16.92 3.66
C ALA A 102 -9.53 17.81 4.61
N ALA A 103 -9.88 17.32 5.80
CA ALA A 103 -10.56 18.12 6.83
C ALA A 103 -9.69 19.31 7.28
N ASN A 104 -8.40 19.08 7.59
CA ASN A 104 -7.48 20.15 7.97
C ASN A 104 -7.32 21.22 6.88
N ILE A 105 -7.27 20.82 5.61
CA ILE A 105 -7.21 21.77 4.49
C ILE A 105 -8.48 22.61 4.42
N GLN A 106 -9.64 22.01 4.67
CA GLN A 106 -10.91 22.73 4.67
C GLN A 106 -10.97 23.75 5.82
N ASP A 107 -10.60 23.34 7.03
CA ASP A 107 -10.56 24.21 8.20
C ASP A 107 -9.61 25.40 7.98
N LEU A 108 -8.41 25.15 7.45
CA LEU A 108 -7.44 26.20 7.13
C LEU A 108 -7.94 27.16 6.06
N LYS A 109 -8.68 26.69 5.05
CA LYS A 109 -9.29 27.55 4.03
C LYS A 109 -10.34 28.48 4.65
N GLU A 110 -11.16 27.96 5.55
CA GLU A 110 -12.19 28.74 6.24
C GLU A 110 -11.57 29.77 7.20
N GLU A 111 -10.56 29.37 7.97
CA GLU A 111 -9.79 30.29 8.82
C GLU A 111 -9.15 31.41 7.99
N TYR A 112 -8.53 31.07 6.87
CA TYR A 112 -7.90 32.04 5.98
C TYR A 112 -8.92 33.03 5.43
N ALA A 113 -10.09 32.54 4.99
CA ALA A 113 -11.18 33.40 4.52
C ALA A 113 -11.65 34.38 5.60
N LYS A 114 -11.88 33.90 6.84
CA LYS A 114 -12.28 34.73 7.99
C LYS A 114 -11.24 35.79 8.34
N LYS A 115 -9.96 35.42 8.38
CA LYS A 115 -8.85 36.35 8.66
C LYS A 115 -8.74 37.41 7.56
N LYS A 116 -8.87 37.02 6.29
CA LYS A 116 -8.86 37.93 5.14
C LYS A 116 -10.01 38.94 5.22
N GLU A 117 -11.22 38.49 5.53
CA GLU A 117 -12.39 39.36 5.69
C GLU A 117 -12.23 40.35 6.86
N THR A 118 -11.69 39.87 7.99
CA THR A 118 -11.42 40.71 9.17
C THR A 118 -10.42 41.82 8.84
N ILE A 119 -9.32 41.48 8.16
CA ILE A 119 -8.31 42.47 7.72
C ILE A 119 -8.92 43.48 6.75
N SER A 120 -9.73 43.01 5.79
CA SER A 120 -10.40 43.88 4.81
C SER A 120 -11.33 44.88 5.49
N THR A 121 -12.14 44.41 6.43
CA THR A 121 -13.08 45.25 7.20
C THR A 121 -12.33 46.26 8.08
N ALA A 122 -11.28 45.82 8.78
CA ALA A 122 -10.47 46.69 9.62
C ALA A 122 -9.73 47.76 8.79
N LYS A 123 -9.20 47.39 7.61
CA LYS A 123 -8.57 48.32 6.68
C LYS A 123 -9.55 49.38 6.20
N LYS A 124 -10.74 48.98 5.75
CA LYS A 124 -11.79 49.90 5.31
C LYS A 124 -12.19 50.87 6.42
N ALA A 125 -12.42 50.37 7.64
CA ALA A 125 -12.75 51.21 8.78
C ALA A 125 -11.64 52.21 9.15
N SER A 126 -10.37 51.79 9.03
CA SER A 126 -9.22 52.66 9.24
C SER A 126 -9.10 53.73 8.17
N GLU A 127 -9.31 53.39 6.89
CA GLU A 127 -9.30 54.32 5.76
C GLU A 127 -10.42 55.36 5.89
N GLU A 128 -11.64 54.95 6.25
CA GLU A 128 -12.75 55.86 6.50
C GLU A 128 -12.48 56.80 7.69
N ARG A 129 -11.90 56.28 8.77
CA ARG A 129 -11.50 57.09 9.92
C ARG A 129 -10.42 58.10 9.54
N LEU A 130 -9.42 57.68 8.76
CA LEU A 130 -8.35 58.56 8.30
C LEU A 130 -8.90 59.67 7.40
N LYS A 131 -9.81 59.33 6.48
CA LYS A 131 -10.47 60.31 5.60
C LYS A 131 -11.23 61.36 6.40
N ARG A 132 -12.05 60.97 7.38
CA ARG A 132 -12.78 61.92 8.26
C ARG A 132 -11.83 62.82 9.05
N LEU A 133 -10.71 62.27 9.52
CA LEU A 133 -9.71 63.06 10.24
C LEU A 133 -9.04 64.07 9.31
N GLN A 134 -8.70 63.67 8.09
CA GLN A 134 -8.13 64.56 7.08
C GLN A 134 -9.10 65.69 6.72
N GLU A 135 -10.37 65.37 6.45
CA GLU A 135 -11.43 66.37 6.20
C GLU A 135 -11.54 67.37 7.36
N SER A 136 -11.39 66.90 8.61
CA SER A 136 -11.40 67.79 9.78
C SER A 136 -10.15 68.67 9.84
N VAL A 137 -8.97 68.12 9.57
CA VAL A 137 -7.70 68.88 9.51
C VAL A 137 -7.77 69.96 8.44
N ASP A 138 -8.26 69.61 7.24
CA ASP A 138 -8.42 70.55 6.13
C ASP A 138 -9.40 71.67 6.50
N LEU A 139 -10.53 71.34 7.15
CA LEU A 139 -11.50 72.32 7.63
C LEU A 139 -10.89 73.30 8.66
N TYR A 140 -10.09 72.82 9.61
CA TYR A 140 -9.41 73.68 10.58
C TYR A 140 -8.39 74.58 9.88
N LYS A 141 -7.62 74.04 8.94
CA LYS A 141 -6.64 74.80 8.17
C LYS A 141 -7.32 75.90 7.34
N GLU A 142 -8.40 75.60 6.63
CA GLU A 142 -9.14 76.57 5.82
C GLU A 142 -9.83 77.65 6.66
N ARG A 143 -10.49 77.27 7.76
CA ARG A 143 -11.30 78.23 8.55
C ARG A 143 -10.50 79.06 9.54
N LEU A 144 -9.47 78.47 10.14
CA LEU A 144 -8.65 79.16 11.15
C LEU A 144 -7.35 79.71 10.56
N GLY A 145 -7.00 79.37 9.32
CA GLY A 145 -5.66 79.62 8.80
C GLY A 145 -4.59 78.93 9.65
N LEU A 146 -4.90 77.82 10.32
CA LEU A 146 -4.00 77.19 11.29
C LEU A 146 -3.65 75.76 10.87
N GLU A 147 -2.37 75.49 10.73
CA GLU A 147 -1.83 74.16 10.50
C GLU A 147 -0.94 73.73 11.68
N ILE A 148 -1.17 72.52 12.20
CA ILE A 148 -0.39 71.93 13.29
C ILE A 148 0.34 70.70 12.77
N ARG A 149 1.67 70.70 12.85
CA ARG A 149 2.53 69.60 12.39
C ARG A 149 3.29 68.98 13.55
N LYS A 150 3.36 67.66 13.61
CA LYS A 150 4.32 66.97 14.46
C LYS A 150 5.69 67.01 13.78
N ILE A 151 6.69 67.56 14.47
CA ILE A 151 8.08 67.61 13.99
C ILE A 151 8.98 66.72 14.89
N TYR A 152 10.24 66.57 14.50
CA TYR A 152 11.19 65.71 15.22
C TYR A 152 11.38 66.16 16.69
N GLY A 153 11.59 65.20 17.59
CA GLY A 153 11.83 65.45 19.01
C GLY A 153 10.56 65.75 19.83
N ASP A 154 9.43 65.13 19.46
CA ASP A 154 8.12 65.28 20.12
C ASP A 154 7.65 66.75 20.28
N LYS A 155 8.04 67.59 19.31
CA LYS A 155 7.58 68.98 19.24
C LYS A 155 6.43 69.11 18.25
N LEU A 156 5.57 70.09 18.51
CA LEU A 156 4.48 70.51 17.63
C LEU A 156 4.81 71.87 17.05
N GLN A 157 4.75 72.00 15.73
CA GLN A 157 4.86 73.27 15.02
C GLN A 157 3.45 73.78 14.71
N PHE A 158 3.17 75.00 15.12
CA PHE A 158 1.94 75.72 14.79
C PHE A 158 2.26 76.73 13.70
N ILE A 159 1.49 76.74 12.61
CA ILE A 159 1.68 77.60 11.45
C ILE A 159 0.37 78.34 11.21
N PHE A 160 0.39 79.66 11.34
CA PHE A 160 -0.74 80.55 11.10
C PHE A 160 -0.59 81.24 9.74
N THR A 161 -1.65 81.26 8.96
CA THR A 161 -1.85 82.04 7.74
C THR A 161 -3.01 83.00 7.97
N ASN A 162 -3.34 83.83 6.99
CA ASN A 162 -4.38 84.88 7.06
C ASN A 162 -4.14 85.93 8.15
N ILE A 163 -2.89 86.14 8.57
CA ILE A 163 -2.51 87.15 9.56
C ILE A 163 -2.17 88.49 8.89
N ASP A 164 -1.41 88.47 7.79
CA ASP A 164 -1.11 89.68 7.01
C ASP A 164 -2.22 89.95 5.99
N PRO A 165 -2.99 91.05 6.11
CA PRO A 165 -4.04 91.38 5.16
C PRO A 165 -3.54 91.64 3.73
N LYS A 166 -2.26 91.99 3.56
CA LYS A 166 -1.64 92.23 2.24
C LYS A 166 -1.13 90.96 1.58
N ASN A 167 -0.80 89.95 2.38
CA ASN A 167 -0.34 88.65 1.91
C ASN A 167 -0.89 87.53 2.80
N PRO A 168 -2.15 87.10 2.59
CA PRO A 168 -2.81 86.11 3.44
C PRO A 168 -2.09 84.75 3.50
N GLU A 169 -1.29 84.41 2.50
CA GLU A 169 -0.51 83.15 2.47
C GLU A 169 0.78 83.20 3.30
N SER A 170 1.14 84.36 3.86
CA SER A 170 2.36 84.51 4.67
C SER A 170 2.29 83.66 5.95
N PRO A 171 3.22 82.72 6.17
CA PRO A 171 3.21 81.85 7.35
C PRO A 171 3.82 82.54 8.57
N PHE A 172 3.16 82.43 9.71
CA PHE A 172 3.65 82.84 11.03
C PHE A 172 3.71 81.60 11.93
N MET A 173 4.90 81.23 12.41
CA MET A 173 5.10 79.92 13.04
C MET A 173 5.70 80.00 14.43
N PHE A 174 5.32 79.08 15.31
CA PHE A 174 6.07 78.80 16.53
C PHE A 174 6.08 77.29 16.81
N CYS A 175 7.06 76.84 17.60
CA CYS A 175 7.14 75.45 18.03
C CYS A 175 6.83 75.34 19.53
N LEU A 176 6.09 74.30 19.90
CA LEU A 176 5.73 73.97 21.26
C LEU A 176 6.26 72.58 21.58
N HIS A 177 6.85 72.39 22.75
CA HIS A 177 7.09 71.05 23.27
C HIS A 177 6.72 70.96 24.74
N LEU A 178 6.50 69.74 25.19
CA LEU A 178 6.31 69.44 26.61
C LEU A 178 7.67 69.09 27.20
N ASN A 179 7.97 69.61 28.40
CA ASN A 179 9.15 69.19 29.16
C ASN A 179 8.84 67.96 30.04
N GLU A 180 9.82 67.49 30.80
CA GLU A 180 9.66 66.32 31.69
C GLU A 180 8.60 66.53 32.78
N ALA A 181 8.35 67.79 33.17
CA ALA A 181 7.30 68.17 34.12
C ALA A 181 5.91 68.33 33.47
N ARG A 182 5.79 68.12 32.14
CA ARG A 182 4.59 68.36 31.32
C ARG A 182 4.18 69.83 31.21
N ASP A 183 5.10 70.76 31.45
CA ASP A 183 4.88 72.18 31.19
C ASP A 183 5.15 72.49 29.71
N TYR A 184 4.45 73.51 29.21
CA TYR A 184 4.56 73.98 27.83
C TYR A 184 5.74 74.92 27.66
N GLU A 185 6.72 74.54 26.85
CA GLU A 185 7.86 75.38 26.47
C GLU A 185 7.72 75.84 25.01
N GLY A 186 7.62 77.16 24.83
CA GLY A 186 7.54 77.80 23.51
C GLY A 186 8.94 78.12 22.98
N ILE A 187 9.27 77.57 21.82
CA ILE A 187 10.49 77.93 21.07
C ILE A 187 10.04 78.91 19.99
N SER A 188 10.36 80.20 20.17
CA SER A 188 10.01 81.25 19.21
C SER A 188 10.84 81.09 17.93
N SER A 189 10.19 81.17 16.78
CA SER A 189 10.84 81.38 15.49
C SER A 189 10.26 82.64 14.85
N SER A 190 11.06 83.70 14.77
CA SER A 190 10.70 84.96 14.13
C SER A 190 11.25 85.00 12.70
N LEU A 191 10.36 85.29 11.75
CA LEU A 191 10.54 85.67 10.33
C LEU A 191 11.27 84.67 9.41
#